data_AF-A0A2V7N9H7-F1
#
_entry.id   AF-A0A2V7N9H7-F1
#
_cell.length_a   1.000
_cell.length_b   1.000
_cell.length_c   1.000
_cell.angle_alpha   90.00
_cell.angle_beta   90.00
_cell.angle_gamma   90.00
#
_symmetry.space_group_name_H-M   'P 1'
#
loop_
_entity.id
_entity.type
_entity.pdbx_description
1 polymer ?
#
loop_
_entity_poly.entity_id
_entity_poly.type
_entity_poly.pdbx_seq_one_letter_code
_entity_poly.pdbx_strand_id
1 'polypeptide(L)'
;LEKADVITLQAIRDQLGKRPIYFSRTVGPYADQFGLTSYLEGQGFVRKLHQDPITESDSIKAISGLGYVNIPRTEALAFQVYHGDTAGRPRPRGWVDRPSEGILATYGIVYQGLAQVLQKQKPQEAAKALVLADSIFKNTSYGFVPPPER
;
A
#
# COMPACT_ATOMS: atom_id res chain seq x y z
N LEU A 1 -19.05 -10.52 14.67
CA LEU A 1 -18.98 -9.05 14.76
C LEU A 1 -18.41 -8.69 16.11
N GLU A 2 -17.16 -8.24 16.12
CA GLU A 2 -16.49 -7.67 17.29
C GLU A 2 -16.98 -6.23 17.53
N LYS A 3 -16.67 -5.67 18.71
CA LYS A 3 -17.02 -4.27 19.01
C LYS A 3 -16.37 -3.30 18.02
N ALA A 4 -15.16 -3.60 17.54
CA ALA A 4 -14.45 -2.79 16.55
C ALA A 4 -15.20 -2.74 15.21
N ASP A 5 -15.78 -3.86 14.78
CA ASP A 5 -16.56 -3.95 13.54
C ASP A 5 -17.77 -3.03 13.58
N VAL A 6 -18.51 -3.06 14.70
CA VAL A 6 -19.71 -2.24 14.90
C VAL A 6 -19.36 -0.75 14.86
N ILE A 7 -18.28 -0.35 15.54
CA ILE A 7 -17.80 1.04 15.53
C ILE A 7 -17.39 1.46 14.12
N THR A 8 -16.70 0.59 13.38
CA THR A 8 -16.26 0.86 12.01
C THR A 8 -17.44 1.06 11.07
N LEU A 9 -18.40 0.13 11.08
CA LEU A 9 -19.59 0.19 10.24
C LEU A 9 -20.47 1.39 10.60
N GLN A 10 -20.61 1.72 11.88
CA GLN A 10 -21.35 2.90 12.31
C GLN A 10 -20.66 4.19 11.86
N ALA A 11 -19.33 4.27 11.95
CA ALA A 11 -18.57 5.40 11.44
C ALA A 11 -18.74 5.57 9.91
N ILE A 12 -18.73 4.46 9.16
CA ILE A 12 -19.01 4.47 7.71
C ILE A 12 -20.42 5.00 7.47
N ARG A 13 -21.43 4.42 8.11
CA ARG A 13 -22.83 4.84 7.97
C ARG A 13 -23.01 6.34 8.24
N ASP A 14 -22.37 6.85 9.28
CA ASP A 14 -22.59 8.24 9.72
C ASP A 14 -21.82 9.26 8.89
N GLN A 15 -20.67 8.89 8.32
CA GLN A 15 -19.72 9.82 7.69
C GLN A 15 -19.56 9.65 6.17
N LEU A 16 -19.99 8.53 5.59
CA LEU A 16 -19.88 8.30 4.15
C LEU A 16 -20.62 9.40 3.37
N GLY A 17 -19.93 10.02 2.42
CA GLY A 17 -20.42 11.18 1.65
C GLY A 17 -20.27 12.54 2.34
N LYS A 18 -20.07 12.57 3.66
CA LYS A 18 -19.82 13.81 4.41
C LYS A 18 -18.32 14.10 4.53
N ARG A 19 -17.51 13.04 4.72
CA ARG A 19 -16.05 13.13 4.86
C ARG A 19 -15.39 11.91 4.20
N PRO A 20 -14.16 12.07 3.66
CA PRO A 20 -13.39 10.93 3.19
C PRO A 20 -13.08 9.94 4.32
N ILE A 21 -13.25 8.64 4.05
CA ILE A 21 -12.84 7.54 4.93
C ILE A 21 -11.69 6.80 4.26
N TYR A 22 -10.63 6.54 5.01
CA TYR A 22 -9.44 5.84 4.53
C TYR A 22 -9.14 4.66 5.44
N PHE A 23 -8.90 3.49 4.83
CA PHE A 23 -8.33 2.33 5.50
C PHE A 23 -6.83 2.29 5.28
N SER A 24 -6.06 2.13 6.35
CA SER A 24 -4.62 1.85 6.22
C SER A 24 -4.40 0.53 5.48
N ARG A 25 -3.34 0.42 4.67
CA ARG A 25 -2.94 -0.89 4.12
C ARG A 25 -2.44 -1.85 5.21
N THR A 26 -1.95 -1.32 6.34
CA THR A 26 -1.44 -2.15 7.44
C THR A 26 -2.54 -2.84 8.26
N VAL A 27 -3.82 -2.45 8.11
CA VAL A 27 -4.95 -3.20 8.71
C VAL A 27 -5.35 -4.42 7.87
N GLY A 28 -4.58 -4.74 6.82
CA GLY A 28 -4.81 -5.92 6.00
C GLY A 28 -6.19 -5.92 5.33
N PRO A 29 -6.87 -7.08 5.25
CA PRO A 29 -8.12 -7.24 4.51
C PRO A 29 -9.37 -6.72 5.26
N TYR A 30 -9.22 -5.94 6.33
CA TYR A 30 -10.34 -5.59 7.22
C TYR A 30 -11.54 -4.96 6.49
N ALA A 31 -11.31 -4.02 5.56
CA ALA A 31 -12.38 -3.45 4.75
C ALA A 31 -13.00 -4.46 3.77
N ASP A 32 -12.19 -5.38 3.25
CA ASP A 32 -12.61 -6.44 2.33
C ASP A 32 -13.51 -7.46 3.02
N GLN A 33 -13.30 -7.70 4.32
CA GLN A 33 -14.16 -8.55 5.15
C GLN A 33 -15.61 -8.01 5.26
N PHE A 34 -15.80 -6.70 5.06
CA PHE A 34 -17.13 -6.07 4.96
C PHE A 34 -17.70 -6.06 3.54
N GLY A 35 -17.04 -6.70 2.57
CA GLY A 35 -17.46 -6.72 1.16
C GLY A 35 -17.19 -5.42 0.42
N LEU A 36 -16.32 -4.55 0.94
CA LEU A 36 -16.09 -3.21 0.36
C LEU A 36 -15.02 -3.18 -0.74
N THR A 37 -14.45 -4.33 -1.15
CA THR A 37 -13.30 -4.38 -2.08
C THR A 37 -13.50 -3.56 -3.35
N SER A 38 -14.68 -3.63 -3.97
CA SER A 38 -15.00 -2.86 -5.19
C SER A 38 -15.17 -1.36 -4.96
N TYR A 39 -15.20 -0.89 -3.72
CA TYR A 39 -15.38 0.51 -3.33
C TYR A 39 -14.08 1.17 -2.83
N LEU A 40 -12.94 0.46 -2.88
CA LEU A 40 -11.68 0.89 -2.28
C LEU A 40 -10.66 1.35 -3.32
N GLU A 41 -10.37 2.66 -3.32
CA GLU A 41 -9.35 3.27 -4.19
C GLU A 41 -8.02 3.34 -3.44
N GLY A 42 -7.04 2.56 -3.85
CA GLY A 42 -5.68 2.60 -3.34
C GLY A 42 -4.98 3.92 -3.67
N GLN A 43 -4.47 4.60 -2.63
CA GLN A 43 -3.70 5.84 -2.72
C GLN A 43 -2.45 5.73 -1.83
N GLY A 44 -1.33 5.27 -2.38
CA GLY A 44 -0.13 4.99 -1.58
C GLY A 44 -0.42 3.99 -0.46
N PHE A 45 -0.27 4.40 0.81
CA PHE A 45 -0.43 3.54 1.98
C PHE A 45 -1.85 3.39 2.51
N VAL A 46 -2.83 4.02 1.85
CA VAL A 46 -4.23 3.95 2.25
C VAL A 46 -5.12 3.49 1.11
N ARG A 47 -6.34 3.10 1.46
CA ARG A 47 -7.42 2.80 0.54
C ARG A 47 -8.60 3.70 0.91
N LYS A 48 -8.95 4.62 0.01
CA LYS A 48 -10.09 5.52 0.18
C LYS A 48 -11.38 4.75 -0.10
N LEU A 49 -12.38 4.89 0.76
CA LEU A 49 -13.70 4.33 0.55
C LEU A 49 -14.55 5.27 -0.31
N HIS A 50 -15.17 4.73 -1.36
CA HIS A 50 -16.11 5.40 -2.24
C HIS A 50 -17.55 4.98 -1.94
N GLN A 51 -18.51 5.83 -2.31
CA GLN A 51 -19.94 5.52 -2.23
C GLN A 51 -20.37 4.54 -3.31
N ASP A 52 -19.80 4.71 -4.51
CA ASP A 52 -20.07 3.88 -5.67
C ASP A 52 -18.89 2.94 -5.94
N PRO A 53 -19.14 1.77 -6.57
CA PRO A 53 -18.07 0.89 -7.01
C PRO A 53 -17.11 1.61 -7.95
N ILE A 54 -15.84 1.24 -7.84
CA ILE A 54 -14.76 1.74 -8.67
C ILE A 54 -14.72 0.94 -9.96
N THR A 55 -14.55 1.68 -11.06
CA THR A 55 -14.29 1.13 -12.38
C THR A 55 -12.85 1.45 -12.77
N GLU A 56 -12.17 0.49 -13.41
CA GLU A 56 -10.84 0.75 -13.98
C GLU A 56 -10.90 1.87 -15.02
N SER A 57 -9.81 2.64 -15.09
CA SER A 57 -9.66 3.76 -16.00
C SER A 57 -8.19 3.93 -16.37
N ASP A 58 -7.83 5.00 -17.07
CA ASP A 58 -6.42 5.30 -17.34
C ASP A 58 -5.63 5.62 -16.07
N SER A 59 -6.29 6.23 -15.07
CA SER A 59 -5.66 6.59 -13.80
C SER A 59 -5.79 5.52 -12.72
N ILE A 60 -6.82 4.67 -12.77
CA ILE A 60 -7.07 3.62 -11.78
C ILE A 60 -6.89 2.25 -12.42
N LYS A 61 -5.93 1.47 -11.92
CA LYS A 61 -5.62 0.11 -12.41
C LYS A 61 -5.77 -0.92 -11.30
N ALA A 62 -6.26 -2.12 -11.63
CA ALA A 62 -6.17 -3.25 -10.72
C ALA A 62 -4.74 -3.80 -10.69
N ILE A 63 -4.12 -3.83 -9.51
CA ILE A 63 -2.80 -4.40 -9.29
C ILE A 63 -2.95 -5.61 -8.36
N SER A 64 -2.40 -6.75 -8.77
CA SER A 64 -2.38 -7.96 -7.95
C SER A 64 -1.80 -7.69 -6.56
N GLY A 65 -2.52 -8.10 -5.51
CA GLY A 65 -2.14 -7.86 -4.11
C GLY A 65 -2.40 -6.44 -3.57
N LEU A 66 -2.68 -5.45 -4.42
CA LEU A 66 -2.93 -4.06 -3.99
C LEU A 66 -4.36 -3.56 -4.27
N GLY A 67 -5.14 -4.28 -5.07
CA GLY A 67 -6.51 -3.92 -5.47
C GLY A 67 -6.52 -2.82 -6.53
N TYR A 68 -7.60 -2.03 -6.59
CA TYR A 68 -7.64 -0.83 -7.42
C TYR A 68 -6.68 0.22 -6.87
N VAL A 69 -5.81 0.77 -7.72
CA VAL A 69 -4.82 1.77 -7.33
C VAL A 69 -4.90 2.96 -8.29
N ASN A 70 -5.05 4.15 -7.71
CA ASN A 70 -4.89 5.41 -8.43
C ASN A 70 -3.39 5.67 -8.66
N ILE A 71 -2.93 5.45 -9.89
CA ILE A 71 -1.51 5.46 -10.26
C ILE A 71 -0.93 6.87 -10.14
N PRO A 72 -1.49 7.93 -10.75
CA PRO A 72 -0.92 9.27 -10.62
C PRO A 72 -0.87 9.75 -9.17
N ARG A 73 -1.91 9.46 -8.38
CA ARG A 73 -1.94 9.84 -6.96
C ARG A 73 -0.89 9.08 -6.16
N THR A 74 -0.77 7.78 -6.40
CA THR A 74 0.20 6.93 -5.69
C THR A 74 1.64 7.28 -6.08
N GLU A 75 1.90 7.56 -7.35
CA GLU A 75 3.21 8.02 -7.83
C GLU A 75 3.61 9.36 -7.20
N ALA A 76 2.71 10.34 -7.21
CA ALA A 76 2.96 11.65 -6.59
C ALA A 76 3.26 11.51 -5.08
N LEU A 77 2.46 10.73 -4.36
CA LEU A 77 2.71 10.44 -2.95
C LEU A 77 4.07 9.75 -2.74
N ALA A 78 4.36 8.71 -3.52
CA ALA A 78 5.56 7.89 -3.37
C ALA A 78 6.85 8.66 -3.67
N PHE A 79 6.86 9.56 -4.66
CA PHE A 79 8.09 10.22 -5.09
C PHE A 79 8.23 11.68 -4.62
N GLN A 80 7.14 12.33 -4.22
CA GLN A 80 7.16 13.75 -3.84
C GLN A 80 6.86 13.98 -2.36
N VAL A 81 6.16 13.06 -1.70
CA VAL A 81 5.72 13.24 -0.29
C VAL A 81 6.43 12.26 0.63
N TYR A 82 6.49 10.98 0.24
CA TYR A 82 7.05 9.94 1.07
C TYR A 82 8.57 9.96 1.06
N HIS A 83 9.16 9.72 2.22
CA HIS A 83 10.62 9.65 2.39
C HIS A 83 11.17 8.26 2.02
N GLY A 84 10.97 7.85 0.76
CA GLY A 84 11.43 6.56 0.24
C GLY A 84 12.92 6.28 0.49
N ASP A 85 13.77 7.28 0.29
CA ASP A 85 15.22 7.16 0.52
C ASP A 85 15.55 6.91 2.01
N THR A 86 14.77 7.50 2.92
CA THR A 86 14.92 7.26 4.37
C THR A 86 14.41 5.87 4.75
N ALA A 87 13.32 5.42 4.13
CA ALA A 87 12.81 4.06 4.29
C ALA A 87 13.85 3.03 3.78
N GLY A 88 14.47 3.28 2.62
CA GLY A 88 15.49 2.41 2.02
C GLY A 88 16.89 2.49 2.65
N ARG A 89 17.17 3.44 3.54
CA ARG A 89 18.50 3.61 4.16
C ARG A 89 19.00 2.28 4.74
N PRO A 90 20.25 1.84 4.44
CA PRO A 90 20.77 0.58 4.94
C PRO A 90 20.73 0.48 6.47
N ARG A 91 20.20 -0.63 6.98
CA ARG A 91 20.15 -0.98 8.40
C ARG A 91 20.77 -2.37 8.57
N PRO A 92 22.08 -2.50 8.88
CA PRO A 92 22.77 -3.79 8.94
C PRO A 92 22.19 -4.81 9.93
N ARG A 93 21.45 -4.33 10.95
CA ARG A 93 20.76 -5.17 11.93
C ARG A 93 19.25 -5.31 11.66
N GLY A 94 18.79 -4.85 10.49
CA GLY A 94 17.38 -4.76 10.13
C GLY A 94 16.65 -3.63 10.87
N TRP A 95 15.32 -3.67 10.80
CA TRP A 95 14.43 -2.74 11.46
C TRP A 95 14.45 -2.95 12.98
N VAL A 96 14.63 -1.85 13.73
CA VAL A 96 14.84 -1.89 15.19
C VAL A 96 13.62 -2.41 15.95
N ASP A 97 12.41 -2.12 15.45
CA ASP A 97 11.15 -2.46 16.09
C ASP A 97 10.38 -3.46 15.23
N ARG A 98 10.76 -4.74 15.30
CA ARG A 98 10.18 -5.81 14.47
C ARG A 98 8.64 -5.79 14.37
N PRO A 99 7.87 -5.61 15.47
CA PRO A 99 6.41 -5.49 15.40
C PRO A 99 5.90 -4.40 14.45
N SER A 100 6.63 -3.29 14.25
CA SER A 100 6.24 -2.23 13.32
C SER A 100 6.87 -2.33 11.94
N GLU A 101 7.66 -3.38 11.66
CA GLU A 101 8.37 -3.51 10.38
C GLU A 101 7.42 -3.59 9.18
N GLY A 102 6.15 -3.98 9.39
CA GLY A 102 5.09 -3.93 8.38
C GLY A 102 4.81 -2.53 7.83
N ILE A 103 5.04 -1.47 8.61
CA ILE A 103 4.97 -0.09 8.12
C ILE A 103 6.05 0.14 7.07
N LEU A 104 7.27 -0.30 7.36
CA LEU A 104 8.39 -0.19 6.43
C LEU A 104 8.16 -1.07 5.19
N ALA A 105 7.71 -2.31 5.36
CA ALA A 105 7.38 -3.20 4.25
C ALA A 105 6.29 -2.64 3.32
N THR A 106 5.32 -1.88 3.88
CA THR A 106 4.29 -1.22 3.08
C THR A 106 4.87 -0.24 2.06
N TYR A 107 6.00 0.44 2.36
CA TYR A 107 6.72 1.22 1.35
C TYR A 107 7.19 0.33 0.20
N GLY A 108 7.85 -0.78 0.50
CA GLY A 108 8.39 -1.71 -0.49
C GLY A 108 7.32 -2.27 -1.42
N ILE A 109 6.17 -2.69 -0.86
CA ILE A 109 5.04 -3.23 -1.64
C ILE A 109 4.47 -2.15 -2.58
N VAL A 110 4.30 -0.91 -2.11
CA VAL A 110 3.81 0.19 -2.96
C VAL A 110 4.78 0.51 -4.09
N TYR A 111 6.09 0.56 -3.82
CA TYR A 111 7.08 0.79 -4.87
C TYR A 111 7.15 -0.38 -5.87
N GLN A 112 7.04 -1.64 -5.42
CA GLN A 112 6.93 -2.79 -6.33
C GLN A 112 5.70 -2.70 -7.23
N GLY A 113 4.54 -2.36 -6.66
CA GLY A 113 3.31 -2.17 -7.44
C GLY A 113 3.43 -1.05 -8.47
N LEU A 114 4.01 0.09 -8.08
CA LEU A 114 4.29 1.19 -9.00
C LEU A 114 5.24 0.77 -10.12
N ALA A 115 6.32 0.04 -9.81
CA ALA A 115 7.27 -0.42 -10.82
C ALA A 115 6.60 -1.25 -11.91
N GLN A 116 5.72 -2.19 -11.54
CA GLN A 116 5.01 -3.05 -12.49
C GLN A 116 4.18 -2.24 -13.49
N VAL A 117 3.48 -1.21 -13.00
CA VAL A 117 2.60 -0.39 -13.85
C VAL A 117 3.38 0.63 -14.66
N LEU A 118 4.43 1.22 -14.08
CA LEU A 118 5.23 2.25 -14.73
C LEU A 118 6.20 1.70 -15.79
N GLN A 119 6.54 0.41 -15.75
CA GLN A 119 7.57 -0.20 -16.60
C GLN A 119 7.45 0.15 -18.10
N LYS A 120 6.22 0.21 -18.62
CA LYS A 120 5.98 0.49 -20.05
C LYS A 120 6.02 1.98 -20.41
N GLN A 121 5.59 2.85 -19.51
CA GLN A 121 5.38 4.28 -19.80
C GLN A 121 6.50 5.16 -19.25
N LYS A 122 7.09 4.76 -18.11
CA LYS A 122 8.07 5.49 -17.32
C LYS A 122 9.14 4.53 -16.79
N PRO A 123 10.00 3.98 -17.67
CA PRO A 123 10.93 2.91 -17.31
C PRO A 123 11.99 3.35 -16.29
N GLN A 124 12.37 4.63 -16.27
CA GLN A 124 13.35 5.15 -15.32
C GLN A 124 12.76 5.22 -13.90
N GLU A 125 11.53 5.71 -13.77
CA GLU A 125 10.78 5.76 -12.52
C GLU A 125 10.43 4.37 -12.00
N ALA A 126 10.11 3.44 -12.90
CA ALA A 126 9.91 2.04 -12.56
C ALA A 126 11.19 1.42 -11.97
N ALA A 127 12.35 1.64 -12.60
CA ALA A 127 13.63 1.17 -12.09
C ALA A 127 13.96 1.78 -10.71
N LYS A 128 13.73 3.10 -10.53
CA LYS A 128 13.89 3.77 -9.24
C LYS A 128 13.00 3.15 -8.16
N ALA A 129 11.74 2.88 -8.48
CA ALA A 129 10.81 2.23 -7.56
C ALA A 129 11.32 0.83 -7.15
N LEU A 130 11.79 0.02 -8.10
CA LEU A 130 12.35 -1.31 -7.78
C LEU A 130 13.57 -1.23 -6.87
N VAL A 131 14.51 -0.31 -7.14
CA VAL A 131 15.70 -0.13 -6.30
C VAL A 131 15.32 0.28 -4.88
N LEU A 132 14.35 1.19 -4.74
CA LEU A 132 13.85 1.60 -3.42
C LEU A 132 13.18 0.42 -2.72
N ALA A 133 12.32 -0.33 -3.39
CA ALA A 133 11.66 -1.48 -2.82
C ALA A 133 12.65 -2.53 -2.31
N ASP A 134 13.63 -2.91 -3.13
CA ASP A 134 14.69 -3.85 -2.76
C ASP A 134 15.48 -3.35 -1.54
N SER A 135 15.88 -2.07 -1.53
CA SER A 135 16.59 -1.45 -0.41
C SER A 135 15.76 -1.46 0.88
N ILE A 136 14.44 -1.25 0.77
CA ILE A 136 13.50 -1.31 1.89
C ILE A 136 13.40 -2.74 2.42
N PHE A 137 13.16 -3.73 1.54
CA PHE A 137 12.95 -5.11 1.96
C PHE A 137 14.18 -5.72 2.62
N LYS A 138 15.40 -5.34 2.19
CA LYS A 138 16.66 -5.71 2.85
C LYS A 138 16.74 -5.29 4.32
N ASN A 139 15.95 -4.31 4.74
CA ASN A 139 15.88 -3.85 6.13
C ASN A 139 14.79 -4.57 6.95
N THR A 140 14.04 -5.51 6.36
CA THR A 140 12.87 -6.15 6.99
C THR A 140 12.96 -7.67 6.92
N SER A 141 12.21 -8.36 7.79
CA SER A 141 12.07 -9.82 7.67
C SER A 141 11.33 -10.25 6.38
N TYR A 142 10.51 -9.39 5.79
CA TYR A 142 9.75 -9.65 4.56
C TYR A 142 10.62 -9.88 3.32
N GLY A 143 11.86 -9.37 3.31
CA GLY A 143 12.83 -9.58 2.24
C GLY A 143 13.73 -10.81 2.44
N PHE A 144 13.65 -11.48 3.59
CA PHE A 144 14.50 -12.61 3.94
C PHE A 144 13.73 -13.92 3.75
N VAL A 145 14.01 -14.62 2.65
CA VAL A 145 13.79 -16.08 2.58
C VAL A 145 15.05 -16.72 3.19
N PRO A 146 15.00 -17.33 4.39
CA PRO A 146 16.14 -18.11 4.87
C PRO A 146 16.53 -19.16 3.83
N PRO A 147 17.83 -19.41 3.58
CA PRO A 147 18.21 -20.54 2.75
C PRO A 147 17.60 -21.82 3.34
N PRO A 148 17.08 -22.75 2.52
CA PRO A 148 16.65 -24.04 3.04
C PRO A 148 17.82 -24.68 3.79
N GLU A 149 17.56 -25.17 5.01
CA GLU A 149 18.53 -25.94 5.78
C GLU A 149 19.03 -27.09 4.89
N ARG A 150 20.36 -27.15 4.71
CA ARG A 150 21.02 -28.23 3.97
C ARG A 150 21.15 -29.47 4.85
#